data_AF-A0A699U3N1-F1
#
_entry.id   AF-A0A699U3N1-F1
#
_cell.length_a   1.000
_cell.length_b   1.000
_cell.length_c   1.000
_cell.angle_alpha   90.00
_cell.angle_beta   90.00
_cell.angle_gamma   90.00
#
_symmetry.space_group_name_H-M   'P 1'
#
loop_
_entity.id
_entity.type
_entity.pdbx_description
1 polymer ?
#
loop_
_entity_poly.entity_id
_entity_poly.type
_entity_poly.pdbx_seq_one_letter_code
_entity_poly.pdbx_strand_id
1 'polypeptide(L)' 'MSSLADKAILSGADNRPPMLEKDMYDSWRSRMELYMLNRQNGRMILESVEHGPLLW' A
#
# COMPACT_ATOMS: atom_id res chain seq x y z
N MET A 1 14.70 4.24 35.25
CA MET A 1 13.81 5.40 35.06
C MET A 1 13.74 5.67 33.57
N SER A 2 12.62 5.33 32.91
CA SER A 2 12.42 5.64 31.48
C SER A 2 12.30 7.16 31.33
N SER A 3 13.03 7.73 30.36
CA SER A 3 13.09 9.16 30.11
C SER A 3 11.80 9.65 29.43
N LEU A 4 11.52 10.95 29.52
CA LEU A 4 10.40 11.58 28.82
C LEU A 4 10.48 11.34 27.29
N ALA A 5 11.69 11.23 26.75
CA ALA A 5 11.93 10.91 25.34
C ALA A 5 11.51 9.47 24.97
N ASP A 6 11.77 8.49 25.83
CA ASP A 6 11.37 7.09 25.58
C ASP A 6 9.84 6.94 25.51
N LYS A 7 9.12 7.69 26.34
CA LYS A 7 7.65 7.73 26.34
C LYS A 7 7.08 8.41 25.09
N ALA A 8 7.75 9.45 24.58
CA ALA A 8 7.34 10.17 23.37
C ALA A 8 7.53 9.34 22.09
N ILE A 9 8.59 8.51 22.03
CA ILE A 9 8.80 7.57 20.92
C ILE A 9 7.72 6.48 20.91
N LEU A 10 7.39 5.93 22.08
CA LEU A 10 6.30 4.94 22.22
C LEU A 10 4.93 5.54 21.85
N SER A 11 4.60 6.73 22.33
CA SER A 11 3.30 7.35 22.02
C SER A 11 3.19 7.85 20.57
N GLY A 12 4.30 7.96 19.83
CA GLY A 12 4.30 8.37 18.42
C GLY A 12 3.93 7.23 17.46
N ALA A 13 4.20 5.98 17.85
CA ALA A 13 3.91 4.79 17.05
C ALA A 13 2.42 4.41 17.10
N ASP A 14 1.78 4.53 18.27
CA ASP A 14 0.38 4.12 18.49
C ASP A 14 -0.66 5.07 17.86
N ASN A 15 -0.28 6.31 17.53
CA ASN A 15 -1.16 7.30 16.90
C ASN A 15 -1.08 7.30 15.37
N ARG A 16 -0.10 6.60 14.79
CA ARG A 16 -0.02 6.42 13.35
C ARG A 16 -1.07 5.39 12.98
N PRO A 17 -2.00 5.67 12.04
CA PRO A 17 -2.91 4.64 11.58
C PRO A 17 -2.06 3.42 11.19
N PRO A 18 -2.43 2.20 11.62
CA PRO A 18 -1.67 1.02 11.26
C PRO A 18 -1.49 1.05 9.76
N MET A 19 -0.23 1.13 9.31
CA MET A 19 0.07 0.87 7.91
C MET A 19 -0.61 -0.45 7.60
N LEU A 20 -1.49 -0.44 6.59
CA LEU A 20 -2.28 -1.58 6.14
C LEU A 20 -1.55 -2.87 6.45
N GLU A 21 -2.19 -3.71 7.27
CA GLU A 21 -1.66 -5.00 7.67
C GLU A 21 -1.16 -5.72 6.40
N LYS A 22 0.00 -6.39 6.45
CA LYS A 22 0.72 -6.82 5.24
C LYS A 22 -0.16 -7.69 4.33
N ASP A 23 -1.01 -8.50 4.92
CA ASP A 23 -2.05 -9.30 4.30
C ASP A 23 -3.17 -8.45 3.65
N MET A 24 -3.54 -7.31 4.24
CA MET A 24 -4.44 -6.34 3.61
C MET A 24 -3.82 -5.69 2.37
N TYR A 25 -2.50 -5.50 2.35
CA TYR A 25 -1.80 -5.00 1.15
C TYR A 25 -1.87 -6.01 0.01
N ASP A 26 -1.58 -7.29 0.29
CA ASP A 26 -1.68 -8.37 -0.70
C ASP A 26 -3.13 -8.54 -1.17
N SER A 27 -4.11 -8.49 -0.26
CA SER A 27 -5.54 -8.52 -0.59
C SER A 27 -5.97 -7.33 -1.46
N TRP A 28 -5.54 -6.11 -1.12
CA TRP A 28 -5.80 -4.91 -1.91
C TRP A 28 -5.18 -5.02 -3.30
N ARG A 29 -3.95 -5.51 -3.40
CA ARG A 29 -3.23 -5.70 -4.66
C ARG A 29 -3.96 -6.69 -5.57
N SER A 30 -4.32 -7.88 -5.07
CA SER A 30 -5.07 -8.86 -5.84
C SER A 30 -6.45 -8.34 -6.28
N ARG A 31 -7.11 -7.52 -5.44
CA ARG A 31 -8.40 -6.90 -5.80
C ARG A 31 -8.24 -5.87 -6.92
N MET A 32 -7.17 -5.08 -6.89
CA MET A 32 -6.84 -4.12 -7.94
C MET A 32 -6.47 -4.82 -9.25
N GLU A 33 -5.68 -5.90 -9.20
CA GLU A 33 -5.32 -6.71 -10.38
C GLU A 33 -6.56 -7.31 -11.04
N LEU A 34 -7.46 -7.91 -10.26
CA LEU A 34 -8.74 -8.44 -10.76
C LEU A 34 -9.64 -7.36 -11.36
N TYR A 35 -9.72 -6.20 -10.70
CA TYR A 35 -10.49 -5.06 -11.20
C TYR A 35 -9.96 -4.56 -12.54
N MET A 36 -8.62 -4.45 -12.66
CA MET A 36 -7.97 -4.04 -13.89
C MET A 36 -8.23 -5.06 -14.98
N LEU A 37 -8.00 -6.35 -14.76
CA LEU A 37 -8.24 -7.41 -15.76
C LEU A 37 -9.68 -7.46 -16.28
N ASN A 38 -10.67 -7.00 -15.50
CA ASN A 38 -12.07 -6.95 -15.92
C ASN A 38 -12.44 -5.71 -16.78
N ARG A 39 -11.51 -4.79 -17.01
CA ARG A 39 -11.67 -3.64 -17.92
C ARG A 39 -11.21 -4.00 -19.34
N GLN A 40 -11.82 -3.36 -20.35
CA GLN A 40 -11.43 -3.51 -21.77
C GLN A 40 -9.93 -3.32 -22.01
N ASN A 41 -9.31 -2.36 -21.31
CA ASN A 41 -7.87 -2.05 -21.39
C ASN A 41 -7.10 -2.57 -20.17
N GLY A 42 -7.61 -3.59 -19.49
CA GLY A 42 -7.10 -4.08 -18.22
C GLY A 42 -5.63 -4.44 -18.22
N ARG A 43 -5.21 -5.17 -19.26
CA ARG A 43 -3.79 -5.53 -19.46
C ARG A 43 -2.89 -4.30 -19.61
N MET A 44 -3.31 -3.31 -20.38
CA MET A 44 -2.54 -2.10 -20.64
C MET A 44 -2.37 -1.25 -19.37
N ILE A 45 -3.41 -1.22 -18.52
CA ILE A 45 -3.38 -0.54 -17.23
C ILE A 45 -2.45 -1.30 -16.26
N LEU A 46 -2.54 -2.64 -16.22
CA LEU A 46 -1.67 -3.47 -15.38
C LEU A 46 -0.20 -3.30 -15.76
N GLU A 47 0.14 -3.37 -17.05
CA GLU A 47 1.49 -3.12 -17.56
C GLU A 47 2.00 -1.73 -17.18
N SER A 48 1.14 -0.70 -17.22
CA SER A 48 1.49 0.67 -16.83
C SER A 48 1.72 0.83 -15.31
N VAL A 49 1.11 -0.01 -14.48
CA VAL A 49 1.33 -0.02 -13.03
C VAL A 49 2.62 -0.76 -12.68
N GLU A 50 2.92 -1.87 -13.37
CA GLU A 50 4.14 -2.66 -13.13
C GLU A 50 5.40 -1.98 -13.68
N HIS A 51 5.31 -1.34 -14.84
CA HIS A 51 6.47 -0.77 -15.54
C HIS A 51 6.55 0.76 -15.48
N GLY A 52 5.56 1.41 -14.86
CA GLY A 52 5.42 2.87 -14.83
C GLY A 52 4.72 3.41 -16.08
N PRO A 53 4.55 4.75 -16.20
CA PRO A 53 3.93 5.35 -17.37
C PRO A 53 4.64 4.82 -18.62
N LEU A 54 3.88 4.21 -19.53
CA LEU A 54 4.38 3.87 -20.85
C LEU A 54 4.81 5.19 -21.50
N LEU A 55 6.10 5.50 -21.39
CA LEU A 55 6.73 6.61 -22.08
C LEU A 55 6.63 6.28 -23.58
N TRP A 56 5.67 6.89 -24.25
CA TRP A 56 5.69 7.05 -25.71
C TRP A 56 6.70 8.13 -26.09
#